data_AF-U3EWD3-F1
#
_entry.id   AF-U3EWD3-F1
#
_cell.length_a   1.000
_cell.length_b   1.000
_cell.length_c   1.000
_cell.angle_alpha   90.00
_cell.angle_beta   90.00
_cell.angle_gamma   90.00
#
_symmetry.space_group_name_H-M   'P 1'
#
loop_
_entity.id
_entity.type
_entity.pdbx_description
1 polymer ?
#
loop_
_entity_poly.entity_id
_entity_poly.type
_entity_poly.pdbx_seq_one_letter_code
_entity_poly.pdbx_strand_id
1 'polypeptide(L)'
;MFRLNSLSALAELAVGSRWYHGGSQPIQIRRRLMMVAFLGASAVTASTGLLWKRAHAEAPPYVDNLKTDIGDKGKNKDEGDICNHEKKTADLEPHPEEKKKKRSGFRDRKVMEYENRIRAYSTPDKIFRYFATLKVISEPGEAEVFMTPEDFVRSITPNEKQPEHLGLDQYIIKRFDGKTEKISQEREKFADEGSIFYTLGECGLISFSDYIFLTTVLSTPQRNFEIAFKMFDLNGDGEVDMEEFEQVQSIIRSQTSMGMRHRDRPTTGNTLKSGLCSALTTYFFGADLKGKLTIKNFLEFQRKLQHDVLKLEFERHDPVDGRITERQFGGMLLAYSGVQSKKLTAMQRQLKKHFKEGKGLTFQEVENFFTFLKNINDVDTALSFYHMAGASLDKVTMQQVARTVAKVELSDHVCDVVFALFDCDGNGELSNKEFVSIMKQRLMRGLEKPKDMGFTRLMQAMWKCAQETAWDFALPKQ
;
A
#
# COMPACT_ATOMS: atom_id res chain seq x y z
N MET A 1 -76.66 -10.60 -4.77
CA MET A 1 -77.55 -11.76 -4.94
C MET A 1 -76.73 -12.92 -5.51
N PHE A 2 -76.88 -14.07 -4.86
CA PHE A 2 -76.46 -15.43 -5.22
C PHE A 2 -74.99 -15.90 -5.07
N ARG A 3 -74.87 -16.77 -4.07
CA ARG A 3 -73.84 -17.73 -3.67
C ARG A 3 -73.66 -18.86 -4.68
N LEU A 4 -72.52 -19.56 -4.62
CA LEU A 4 -72.50 -21.02 -4.37
C LEU A 4 -71.11 -21.50 -3.89
N ASN A 5 -71.19 -22.41 -2.90
CA ASN A 5 -70.14 -23.03 -2.08
C ASN A 5 -69.72 -24.42 -2.60
N SER A 6 -68.51 -24.84 -2.22
CA SER A 6 -68.18 -26.17 -1.62
C SER A 6 -66.72 -26.08 -1.09
N LEU A 7 -66.38 -26.09 0.21
CA LEU A 7 -66.37 -27.16 1.24
C LEU A 7 -65.88 -28.52 0.67
N SER A 8 -64.96 -29.30 1.25
CA SER A 8 -64.19 -29.29 2.50
C SER A 8 -63.36 -30.60 2.55
N ALA A 9 -62.13 -30.62 3.10
CA ALA A 9 -61.57 -31.82 3.76
C ALA A 9 -60.34 -31.52 4.63
N LEU A 10 -60.60 -31.46 5.95
CA LEU A 10 -59.83 -32.08 7.05
C LEU A 10 -58.47 -31.50 7.52
N ALA A 11 -58.60 -30.54 8.44
CA ALA A 11 -58.08 -30.50 9.82
C ALA A 11 -57.04 -31.55 10.33
N GLU A 12 -56.02 -30.99 10.98
CA GLU A 12 -55.44 -31.31 12.30
C GLU A 12 -55.06 -32.76 12.68
N LEU A 13 -53.78 -32.93 13.04
CA LEU A 13 -53.40 -33.57 14.32
C LEU A 13 -52.08 -32.97 14.84
N ALA A 14 -52.16 -32.45 16.06
CA ALA A 14 -51.07 -31.88 16.84
C ALA A 14 -50.63 -32.85 17.96
N VAL A 15 -49.50 -32.49 18.60
CA VAL A 15 -49.09 -32.81 19.99
C VAL A 15 -48.21 -34.05 20.27
N GLY A 16 -47.10 -33.79 20.97
CA GLY A 16 -46.57 -34.63 22.07
C GLY A 16 -45.30 -35.43 21.73
N SER A 17 -44.08 -34.95 22.04
CA SER A 17 -43.35 -35.16 23.32
C SER A 17 -43.10 -36.65 23.63
N ARG A 18 -41.90 -37.18 23.92
CA ARG A 18 -40.98 -36.80 24.99
C ARG A 18 -39.79 -37.80 24.98
N TRP A 19 -38.60 -37.32 25.36
CA TRP A 19 -37.55 -38.00 26.13
C TRP A 19 -36.83 -39.23 25.56
N TYR A 20 -35.51 -39.11 25.37
CA TYR A 20 -34.52 -39.97 26.05
C TYR A 20 -33.23 -39.17 26.31
N HIS A 21 -32.85 -39.11 27.59
CA HIS A 21 -31.59 -38.58 28.11
C HIS A 21 -30.49 -39.66 28.08
N GLY A 22 -29.25 -39.23 27.88
CA GLY A 22 -28.08 -39.73 28.62
C GLY A 22 -27.37 -40.99 28.09
N GLY A 23 -26.08 -40.88 27.79
CA GLY A 23 -25.19 -42.03 27.63
C GLY A 23 -23.90 -41.72 26.88
N SER A 24 -22.77 -41.78 27.58
CA SER A 24 -21.41 -41.45 27.14
C SER A 24 -20.65 -42.61 26.45
N GLN A 25 -20.00 -42.31 25.31
CA GLN A 25 -18.79 -42.94 24.69
C GLN A 25 -18.89 -44.42 24.23
N PRO A 26 -18.03 -44.96 23.31
CA PRO A 26 -16.82 -44.41 22.68
C PRO A 26 -16.73 -44.53 21.14
N ILE A 27 -15.64 -43.95 20.63
CA ILE A 27 -15.11 -43.94 19.27
C ILE A 27 -14.96 -45.36 18.69
N GLN A 28 -15.85 -45.71 17.76
CA GLN A 28 -15.59 -46.50 16.55
C GLN A 28 -16.90 -46.54 15.76
N ILE A 29 -16.86 -46.25 14.45
CA ILE A 29 -18.00 -46.04 13.51
C ILE A 29 -18.20 -44.55 13.16
N ARG A 30 -17.16 -43.95 12.56
CA ARG A 30 -17.26 -42.66 11.84
C ARG A 30 -16.88 -42.79 10.36
N ARG A 31 -17.10 -43.98 9.77
CA ARG A 31 -16.77 -44.27 8.36
C ARG A 31 -17.86 -44.94 7.53
N ARG A 32 -19.11 -45.07 8.01
CA ARG A 32 -20.19 -45.67 7.21
C ARG A 32 -21.58 -45.01 7.29
N LEU A 33 -21.67 -43.77 7.79
CA LEU A 33 -22.89 -42.96 7.68
C LEU A 33 -22.55 -41.57 7.09
N MET A 34 -22.07 -41.59 5.85
CA MET A 34 -21.84 -40.42 4.97
C MET A 34 -22.22 -40.83 3.54
N MET A 35 -23.36 -41.49 3.43
CA MET A 35 -24.07 -41.82 2.18
C MET A 35 -25.55 -41.78 2.55
N VAL A 36 -26.36 -41.05 1.77
CA VAL A 36 -27.77 -40.69 2.03
C VAL A 36 -27.96 -39.37 2.81
N ALA A 37 -27.50 -38.27 2.19
CA ALA A 37 -28.11 -36.93 2.30
C ALA A 37 -27.68 -36.04 1.12
N PHE A 38 -27.68 -36.58 -0.11
CA PHE A 38 -27.39 -35.84 -1.34
C PHE A 38 -28.30 -36.30 -2.51
N LEU A 39 -29.59 -36.44 -2.24
CA LEU A 39 -30.63 -36.55 -3.28
C LEU A 39 -31.84 -35.73 -2.82
N GLY A 40 -31.88 -34.46 -3.21
CA GLY A 40 -33.01 -33.58 -2.86
C GLY A 40 -32.75 -32.09 -2.96
N ALA A 41 -32.08 -31.59 -4.00
CA ALA A 41 -32.12 -30.19 -4.40
C ALA A 41 -31.57 -30.02 -5.83
N SER A 42 -32.27 -30.57 -6.82
CA SER A 42 -32.01 -30.28 -8.23
C SER A 42 -33.32 -30.26 -9.00
N ALA A 43 -34.06 -29.16 -8.87
CA ALA A 43 -35.07 -28.73 -9.82
C ALA A 43 -35.17 -27.20 -9.74
N VAL A 44 -35.25 -26.55 -10.91
CA VAL A 44 -35.31 -25.10 -11.17
C VAL A 44 -33.97 -24.34 -11.19
N THR A 45 -33.20 -24.52 -12.27
CA THR A 45 -32.59 -23.41 -13.03
C THR A 45 -32.27 -23.89 -14.45
N ALA A 46 -33.26 -23.88 -15.34
CA ALA A 46 -33.09 -24.22 -16.75
C ALA A 46 -33.82 -23.20 -17.63
N SER A 47 -33.26 -21.99 -17.75
CA SER A 47 -33.68 -21.02 -18.79
C SER A 47 -32.78 -19.77 -18.89
N THR A 48 -31.45 -19.90 -19.05
CA THR A 48 -30.59 -18.78 -19.54
C THR A 48 -29.42 -19.24 -20.42
N GLY A 49 -29.54 -20.38 -21.11
CA GLY A 49 -28.45 -20.95 -21.93
C GLY A 49 -28.67 -20.97 -23.45
N LEU A 50 -29.80 -20.47 -23.96
CA LEU A 50 -30.25 -20.71 -25.35
C LEU A 50 -30.33 -19.45 -26.24
N LEU A 51 -29.63 -18.37 -25.90
CA LEU A 51 -29.59 -17.14 -26.71
C LEU A 51 -28.19 -16.68 -27.16
N TRP A 52 -27.11 -17.42 -26.86
CA TRP A 52 -25.75 -17.01 -27.25
C TRP A 52 -25.17 -17.74 -28.48
N LYS A 53 -25.89 -18.69 -29.09
CA LYS A 53 -25.41 -19.40 -30.30
C LYS A 53 -25.99 -18.93 -31.63
N ARG A 54 -26.57 -17.73 -31.72
CA ARG A 54 -27.11 -17.17 -32.98
C ARG A 54 -26.54 -15.81 -33.41
N ALA A 55 -25.48 -15.32 -32.75
CA ALA A 55 -24.91 -13.99 -33.05
C ALA A 55 -23.49 -14.00 -33.66
N HIS A 56 -22.97 -15.15 -34.10
CA HIS A 56 -21.66 -15.23 -34.79
C HIS A 56 -21.71 -15.92 -36.15
N ALA A 57 -22.90 -16.11 -36.72
CA ALA A 57 -23.06 -16.60 -38.09
C ALA A 57 -23.36 -15.43 -39.03
N GLU A 58 -22.38 -14.56 -39.23
CA GLU A 58 -22.27 -13.65 -40.39
C GLU A 58 -20.93 -12.90 -40.32
N ALA A 59 -19.88 -13.55 -40.80
CA ALA A 59 -18.64 -12.89 -41.21
C ALA A 59 -18.20 -13.54 -42.54
N PRO A 60 -17.96 -12.78 -43.61
CA PRO A 60 -17.52 -13.34 -44.88
C PRO A 60 -16.05 -13.79 -44.80
N PRO A 61 -15.60 -14.73 -45.66
CA PRO A 61 -14.31 -15.37 -45.51
C PRO A 61 -13.15 -14.46 -45.97
N TYR A 62 -12.05 -14.57 -45.23
CA TYR A 62 -10.73 -14.04 -45.55
C TYR A 62 -10.11 -14.88 -46.67
N VAL A 63 -9.62 -14.23 -47.74
CA VAL A 63 -8.87 -14.85 -48.84
C VAL A 63 -7.39 -14.50 -48.70
N ASP A 64 -6.57 -15.53 -48.93
CA ASP A 64 -5.13 -15.57 -48.80
C ASP A 64 -4.37 -14.77 -49.88
N ASN A 65 -3.11 -14.49 -49.59
CA ASN A 65 -2.20 -13.56 -50.26
C ASN A 65 -1.88 -13.87 -51.74
N LEU A 66 -1.78 -12.83 -52.59
CA LEU A 66 -0.83 -12.81 -53.72
C LEU A 66 -0.42 -11.36 -54.10
N LYS A 67 0.89 -11.15 -54.25
CA LYS A 67 1.57 -9.92 -54.73
C LYS A 67 1.34 -9.67 -56.22
N THR A 68 1.13 -8.40 -56.62
CA THR A 68 1.89 -7.71 -57.70
C THR A 68 1.54 -6.20 -57.84
N ASP A 69 2.59 -5.38 -57.77
CA ASP A 69 2.97 -4.17 -58.54
C ASP A 69 2.01 -3.09 -59.08
N ILE A 70 2.40 -1.84 -58.74
CA ILE A 70 2.54 -0.60 -59.55
C ILE A 70 1.29 0.02 -60.21
N GLY A 71 1.02 1.30 -59.89
CA GLY A 71 0.13 2.15 -60.69
C GLY A 71 -0.21 3.52 -60.10
N ASP A 72 0.52 4.54 -60.55
CA ASP A 72 0.35 5.99 -60.39
C ASP A 72 -1.06 6.54 -60.76
N LYS A 73 -1.60 7.47 -59.94
CA LYS A 73 -2.12 8.81 -60.33
C LYS A 73 -3.22 9.34 -59.40
N GLY A 74 -2.96 10.55 -58.88
CA GLY A 74 -3.82 11.71 -59.14
C GLY A 74 -4.70 12.27 -58.01
N LYS A 75 -4.22 13.41 -57.45
CA LYS A 75 -4.92 14.71 -57.26
C LYS A 75 -6.25 14.71 -56.49
N ASN A 76 -6.59 15.58 -55.55
CA ASN A 76 -6.28 16.97 -55.15
C ASN A 76 -7.18 17.17 -53.89
N LYS A 77 -7.02 18.05 -52.89
CA LYS A 77 -6.64 19.47 -52.80
C LYS A 77 -6.60 19.77 -51.28
N ASP A 78 -5.58 20.46 -50.78
CA ASP A 78 -5.61 21.86 -50.28
C ASP A 78 -6.66 22.12 -49.18
N GLU A 79 -6.35 22.71 -48.01
CA GLU A 79 -5.49 23.87 -47.78
C GLU A 79 -4.77 23.79 -46.41
N GLY A 80 -3.49 24.17 -46.42
CA GLY A 80 -2.79 24.71 -45.26
C GLY A 80 -2.76 26.25 -45.33
N ASP A 81 -2.27 26.89 -44.27
CA ASP A 81 -1.11 27.80 -44.34
C ASP A 81 -0.80 28.34 -42.92
N ILE A 82 0.40 28.13 -42.35
CA ILE A 82 1.73 28.72 -42.66
C ILE A 82 1.75 30.20 -42.19
N CYS A 83 2.62 30.67 -41.28
CA CYS A 83 4.07 30.87 -41.35
C CYS A 83 4.52 31.44 -39.97
N ASN A 84 5.77 31.47 -39.47
CA ASN A 84 7.05 31.81 -40.09
C ASN A 84 8.21 31.31 -39.21
N HIS A 85 9.27 30.84 -39.86
CA HIS A 85 10.60 30.63 -39.28
C HIS A 85 11.46 31.85 -39.63
N GLU A 86 11.95 32.59 -38.65
CA GLU A 86 13.10 33.50 -38.84
C GLU A 86 14.32 32.93 -38.12
N LYS A 87 15.39 32.75 -38.89
CA LYS A 87 16.76 32.54 -38.39
C LYS A 87 17.34 33.90 -38.01
N LYS A 88 17.80 34.03 -36.77
CA LYS A 88 18.87 34.95 -36.39
C LYS A 88 19.92 34.19 -35.61
N THR A 89 21.11 34.16 -36.18
CA THR A 89 22.39 33.79 -35.56
C THR A 89 22.88 34.93 -34.68
N ALA A 90 23.18 34.65 -33.41
CA ALA A 90 24.13 35.41 -32.58
C ALA A 90 24.55 34.52 -31.41
N ASP A 91 25.87 34.44 -31.18
CA ASP A 91 26.56 33.65 -30.16
C ASP A 91 26.01 33.83 -28.74
N LEU A 92 25.93 32.72 -27.99
CA LEU A 92 25.93 32.68 -26.52
C LEU A 92 26.32 31.26 -26.05
N GLU A 93 27.15 31.22 -25.02
CA GLU A 93 27.89 30.07 -24.46
C GLU A 93 27.05 28.84 -24.05
N PRO A 94 27.65 27.63 -23.98
CA PRO A 94 26.91 26.41 -23.68
C PRO A 94 26.60 26.30 -22.18
N HIS A 95 25.37 26.64 -21.80
CA HIS A 95 24.80 26.21 -20.51
C HIS A 95 24.60 24.68 -20.47
N PRO A 96 24.83 24.03 -19.31
CA PRO A 96 24.80 22.58 -19.20
C PRO A 96 23.38 22.03 -19.40
N GLU A 97 23.27 21.00 -20.24
CA GLU A 97 22.01 20.33 -20.56
C GLU A 97 21.33 19.76 -19.30
N GLU A 98 20.25 20.41 -18.86
CA GLU A 98 19.29 19.80 -17.95
C GLU A 98 18.73 18.53 -18.60
N LYS A 99 19.05 17.36 -18.04
CA LYS A 99 18.44 16.08 -18.41
C LYS A 99 16.95 16.10 -18.08
N LYS A 100 16.12 16.66 -18.97
CA LYS A 100 14.66 16.54 -18.89
C LYS A 100 14.31 15.05 -18.94
N LYS A 101 13.79 14.51 -17.83
CA LYS A 101 13.31 13.12 -17.73
C LYS A 101 12.48 12.79 -18.98
N LYS A 102 12.95 11.79 -19.76
CA LYS A 102 12.32 11.31 -20.99
C LYS A 102 10.82 11.10 -20.73
N ARG A 103 9.95 11.71 -21.54
CA ARG A 103 8.49 11.57 -21.36
C ARG A 103 8.15 10.07 -21.31
N SER A 104 7.44 9.66 -20.27
CA SER A 104 7.11 8.24 -20.05
C SER A 104 6.39 7.68 -21.27
N GLY A 105 7.02 6.69 -21.90
CA GLY A 105 6.46 6.00 -23.06
C GLY A 105 5.26 5.13 -22.67
N PHE A 106 4.55 4.58 -23.66
CA PHE A 106 3.46 3.63 -23.41
C PHE A 106 3.93 2.44 -22.56
N ARG A 107 5.11 1.89 -22.89
CA ARG A 107 5.74 0.80 -22.14
C ARG A 107 5.94 1.17 -20.66
N ASP A 108 6.51 2.33 -20.37
CA ASP A 108 6.79 2.75 -18.99
C ASP A 108 5.51 2.90 -18.17
N ARG A 109 4.45 3.46 -18.77
CA ARG A 109 3.15 3.59 -18.10
C ARG A 109 2.54 2.23 -17.78
N LYS A 110 2.61 1.28 -18.71
CA LYS A 110 2.13 -0.09 -18.49
C LYS A 110 2.95 -0.85 -17.45
N VAL A 111 4.26 -0.62 -17.39
CA VAL A 111 5.12 -1.15 -16.33
C VAL A 111 4.73 -0.57 -14.97
N MET A 112 4.58 0.76 -14.85
CA MET A 112 4.14 1.37 -13.58
C MET A 112 2.75 0.88 -13.13
N GLU A 113 1.79 0.73 -14.05
CA GLU A 113 0.47 0.14 -13.76
C GLU A 113 0.58 -1.32 -13.29
N TYR A 114 1.50 -2.10 -13.85
CA TYR A 114 1.78 -3.46 -13.44
C TYR A 114 2.41 -3.51 -12.03
N GLU A 115 3.41 -2.68 -11.77
CA GLU A 115 4.09 -2.60 -10.47
C GLU A 115 3.14 -2.13 -9.36
N ASN A 116 2.26 -1.17 -9.65
CA ASN A 116 1.21 -0.76 -8.71
C ASN A 116 0.29 -1.92 -8.32
N ARG A 117 -0.07 -2.79 -9.27
CA ARG A 117 -0.85 -4.01 -8.99
C ARG A 117 -0.05 -5.03 -8.18
N ILE A 118 1.26 -5.14 -8.41
CA ILE A 118 2.14 -5.97 -7.58
C ILE A 118 2.10 -5.48 -6.13
N ARG A 119 2.40 -4.20 -5.89
CA ARG A 119 2.41 -3.59 -4.55
C ARG A 119 1.08 -3.78 -3.81
N ALA A 120 -0.04 -3.63 -4.52
CA ALA A 120 -1.37 -3.70 -3.93
C ALA A 120 -1.84 -5.14 -3.60
N TYR A 121 -1.55 -6.13 -4.46
CA TYR A 121 -2.24 -7.43 -4.40
C TYR A 121 -1.33 -8.65 -4.35
N SER A 122 -0.02 -8.52 -4.61
CA SER A 122 0.89 -9.67 -4.57
C SER A 122 1.27 -10.05 -3.14
N THR A 123 1.80 -11.27 -2.99
CA THR A 123 2.37 -11.73 -1.72
C THR A 123 3.62 -10.93 -1.37
N PRO A 124 3.92 -10.72 -0.06
CA PRO A 124 5.15 -10.05 0.37
C PRO A 124 6.43 -10.67 -0.23
N ASP A 125 6.51 -12.01 -0.30
CA ASP A 125 7.60 -12.76 -0.95
C ASP A 125 7.84 -12.29 -2.40
N LYS A 126 6.77 -12.15 -3.19
CA LYS A 126 6.87 -11.70 -4.58
C LYS A 126 7.25 -10.23 -4.68
N ILE A 127 6.73 -9.38 -3.79
CA ILE A 127 7.07 -7.95 -3.77
C ILE A 127 8.56 -7.79 -3.46
N PHE A 128 9.06 -8.47 -2.42
CA PHE A 128 10.47 -8.46 -2.05
C PHE A 128 11.37 -8.90 -3.21
N ARG A 129 11.11 -10.07 -3.79
CA ARG A 129 11.90 -10.60 -4.93
C ARG A 129 11.84 -9.75 -6.19
N TYR A 130 10.73 -9.02 -6.37
CA TYR A 130 10.57 -8.11 -7.49
C TYR A 130 11.46 -6.89 -7.30
N PHE A 131 11.35 -6.20 -6.16
CA PHE A 131 12.02 -4.93 -5.92
C PHE A 131 13.45 -5.03 -5.40
N ALA A 132 13.86 -6.19 -4.88
CA ALA A 132 15.24 -6.46 -4.50
C ALA A 132 16.16 -6.41 -5.72
N THR A 133 17.30 -5.75 -5.57
CA THR A 133 18.28 -5.59 -6.65
C THR A 133 19.56 -6.34 -6.41
N LEU A 134 19.84 -6.78 -5.17
CA LEU A 134 21.11 -7.39 -4.81
C LEU A 134 20.93 -8.87 -4.47
N LYS A 135 21.84 -9.70 -4.95
CA LYS A 135 21.99 -11.09 -4.52
C LYS A 135 23.41 -11.29 -4.04
N VAL A 136 23.55 -11.47 -2.73
CA VAL A 136 24.83 -11.66 -2.07
C VAL A 136 25.11 -13.14 -1.96
N ILE A 137 26.29 -13.57 -2.39
CA ILE A 137 26.74 -14.96 -2.26
C ILE A 137 27.82 -14.99 -1.18
N SER A 138 27.50 -15.67 -0.07
CA SER A 138 28.42 -15.92 1.04
C SER A 138 29.13 -17.26 0.82
N GLU A 139 30.41 -17.38 1.21
CA GLU A 139 31.09 -18.69 1.27
C GLU A 139 30.56 -19.45 2.49
N PRO A 140 29.63 -20.42 2.31
CA PRO A 140 29.86 -21.73 1.69
C PRO A 140 29.03 -22.02 0.42
N GLY A 141 28.57 -20.98 -0.28
CA GLY A 141 27.75 -21.09 -1.51
C GLY A 141 26.27 -20.76 -1.31
N GLU A 142 25.89 -20.31 -0.11
CA GLU A 142 24.53 -19.81 0.16
C GLU A 142 24.38 -18.41 -0.45
N ALA A 143 23.32 -18.25 -1.24
CA ALA A 143 23.03 -17.00 -1.90
C ALA A 143 21.73 -16.42 -1.35
N GLU A 144 21.83 -15.26 -0.73
CA GLU A 144 20.70 -14.54 -0.14
C GLU A 144 20.40 -13.28 -0.95
N VAL A 145 19.11 -12.95 -1.05
CA VAL A 145 18.63 -11.78 -1.80
C VAL A 145 18.40 -10.64 -0.81
N PHE A 146 18.92 -9.46 -1.12
CA PHE A 146 18.83 -8.27 -0.29
C PHE A 146 18.24 -7.08 -1.06
N MET A 147 17.58 -6.21 -0.31
CA MET A 147 17.11 -4.90 -0.77
C MET A 147 18.05 -3.80 -0.25
N THR A 148 18.30 -2.79 -1.08
CA THR A 148 18.85 -1.52 -0.60
C THR A 148 17.75 -0.69 0.07
N PRO A 149 18.08 0.34 0.88
CA PRO A 149 17.08 1.26 1.42
C PRO A 149 16.25 1.95 0.33
N GLU A 150 16.87 2.24 -0.81
CA GLU A 150 16.21 2.77 -1.99
C GLU A 150 15.22 1.78 -2.63
N ASP A 151 15.56 0.49 -2.66
CA ASP A 151 14.63 -0.57 -3.10
C ASP A 151 13.45 -0.66 -2.13
N PHE A 152 13.70 -0.52 -0.82
CA PHE A 152 12.66 -0.58 0.21
C PHE A 152 11.63 0.52 0.01
N VAL A 153 12.08 1.78 -0.14
CA VAL A 153 11.19 2.91 -0.44
C VAL A 153 10.46 2.68 -1.77
N ARG A 154 11.15 2.21 -2.81
CA ARG A 154 10.50 1.84 -4.08
C ARG A 154 9.41 0.79 -3.93
N SER A 155 9.60 -0.20 -3.06
CA SER A 155 8.61 -1.27 -2.88
C SER A 155 7.31 -0.76 -2.28
N ILE A 156 7.37 0.30 -1.47
CA ILE A 156 6.19 0.89 -0.83
C ILE A 156 5.60 2.06 -1.63
N THR A 157 6.39 2.85 -2.36
CA THR A 157 5.91 4.05 -3.05
C THR A 157 5.27 3.72 -4.42
N PRO A 158 3.98 3.97 -4.64
CA PRO A 158 3.32 3.72 -5.92
C PRO A 158 3.76 4.71 -7.02
N ASN A 159 3.53 4.34 -8.28
CA ASN A 159 3.91 5.09 -9.50
C ASN A 159 5.42 5.28 -9.70
N GLU A 160 6.23 4.59 -8.90
CA GLU A 160 7.67 4.52 -9.07
C GLU A 160 8.02 3.26 -9.85
N LYS A 161 8.86 3.40 -10.88
CA LYS A 161 9.32 2.30 -11.73
C LYS A 161 10.63 1.72 -11.19
N GLN A 162 10.78 0.41 -11.24
CA GLN A 162 12.08 -0.23 -11.00
C GLN A 162 13.07 0.01 -12.16
N PRO A 163 14.39 0.12 -11.92
CA PRO A 163 15.37 0.23 -12.99
C PRO A 163 15.24 -0.91 -14.01
N GLU A 164 15.59 -0.62 -15.27
CA GLU A 164 15.57 -1.65 -16.30
C GLU A 164 16.52 -2.81 -15.94
N HIS A 165 16.12 -4.04 -16.30
CA HIS A 165 16.89 -5.27 -16.10
C HIS A 165 17.08 -5.74 -14.64
N LEU A 166 16.40 -5.12 -13.68
CA LEU A 166 16.43 -5.52 -12.28
C LEU A 166 15.07 -5.97 -11.76
N GLY A 167 14.17 -6.46 -12.63
CA GLY A 167 12.82 -6.88 -12.23
C GLY A 167 12.82 -8.20 -11.46
N LEU A 168 11.70 -8.94 -11.56
CA LEU A 168 11.54 -10.22 -10.89
C LEU A 168 12.72 -11.18 -11.14
N ASP A 169 13.37 -11.60 -10.05
CA ASP A 169 14.47 -12.56 -10.04
C ASP A 169 15.70 -12.15 -10.86
N GLN A 170 15.87 -10.85 -11.11
CA GLN A 170 17.01 -10.27 -11.82
C GLN A 170 17.82 -9.40 -10.85
N TYR A 171 18.98 -9.90 -10.44
CA TYR A 171 19.78 -9.28 -9.39
C TYR A 171 21.19 -8.96 -9.87
N ILE A 172 21.74 -7.90 -9.30
CA ILE A 172 23.17 -7.61 -9.31
C ILE A 172 23.81 -8.57 -8.30
N ILE A 173 24.65 -9.47 -8.80
CA ILE A 173 25.31 -10.48 -7.98
C ILE A 173 26.57 -9.86 -7.36
N LYS A 174 26.63 -9.81 -6.02
CA LYS A 174 27.81 -9.40 -5.26
C LYS A 174 28.40 -10.62 -4.56
N ARG A 175 29.68 -10.92 -4.82
CA ARG A 175 30.42 -12.01 -4.18
C ARG A 175 31.33 -11.41 -3.12
N PHE A 176 31.17 -11.85 -1.88
CA PHE A 176 32.11 -11.52 -0.80
C PHE A 176 33.05 -12.70 -0.61
N ASP A 177 34.20 -12.64 -1.26
CA ASP A 177 35.24 -13.66 -1.10
C ASP A 177 35.89 -13.47 0.28
N GLY A 178 35.68 -14.41 1.20
CA GLY A 178 36.25 -14.39 2.56
C GLY A 178 37.78 -14.45 2.61
N LYS A 179 38.46 -14.53 1.46
CA LYS A 179 39.91 -14.67 1.30
C LYS A 179 40.67 -13.35 1.31
N THR A 180 39.98 -12.21 1.29
CA THR A 180 40.61 -10.89 1.31
C THR A 180 40.16 -10.12 2.55
N GLU A 181 40.84 -10.32 3.68
CA GLU A 181 40.61 -9.56 4.92
C GLU A 181 40.68 -8.03 4.74
N LYS A 182 41.21 -7.55 3.60
CA LYS A 182 41.25 -6.13 3.24
C LYS A 182 39.92 -5.57 2.69
N ILE A 183 38.94 -6.41 2.33
CA ILE A 183 37.63 -5.96 1.79
C ILE A 183 36.54 -5.87 2.88
N SER A 184 36.76 -6.47 4.05
CA SER A 184 35.84 -6.33 5.20
C SER A 184 35.75 -4.88 5.72
N GLN A 185 36.75 -4.05 5.43
CA GLN A 185 36.82 -2.65 5.86
C GLN A 185 36.19 -1.66 4.84
N GLU A 186 35.96 -2.08 3.60
CA GLU A 186 35.33 -1.29 2.53
C GLU A 186 34.12 -2.01 1.93
N ARG A 187 33.28 -2.61 2.79
CA ARG A 187 31.94 -2.97 2.34
C ARG A 187 31.24 -1.69 1.89
N GLU A 188 30.72 -1.70 0.67
CA GLU A 188 29.98 -0.59 0.10
C GLU A 188 28.85 -0.20 1.08
N LYS A 189 28.90 1.03 1.58
CA LYS A 189 27.91 1.53 2.53
C LYS A 189 26.66 1.90 1.75
N PHE A 190 25.57 1.13 1.93
CA PHE A 190 24.29 1.38 1.24
C PHE A 190 23.38 2.33 2.01
N ALA A 191 23.74 2.67 3.25
CA ALA A 191 23.04 3.61 4.12
C ALA A 191 24.04 4.54 4.80
N ASP A 192 23.59 5.76 5.10
CA ASP A 192 24.32 6.70 5.95
C ASP A 192 24.48 6.13 7.37
N GLU A 193 25.60 6.38 8.04
CA GLU A 193 25.92 5.81 9.37
C GLU A 193 24.91 6.24 10.43
N GLY A 194 24.31 7.42 10.27
CA GLY A 194 23.24 7.91 11.12
C GLY A 194 21.87 7.26 10.86
N SER A 195 21.70 6.56 9.74
CA SER A 195 20.42 5.99 9.34
C SER A 195 20.07 4.73 10.11
N ILE A 196 18.78 4.52 10.35
CA ILE A 196 18.27 3.27 10.91
C ILE A 196 18.63 2.07 10.03
N PHE A 197 18.73 2.23 8.71
CA PHE A 197 19.08 1.12 7.84
C PHE A 197 20.51 0.64 8.09
N TYR A 198 21.42 1.50 8.53
CA TYR A 198 22.77 1.12 8.92
C TYR A 198 22.82 0.29 10.21
N THR A 199 21.81 0.46 11.08
CA THR A 199 21.65 -0.41 12.27
C THR A 199 21.13 -1.80 11.91
N LEU A 200 20.57 -1.97 10.71
CA LEU A 200 20.30 -3.29 10.14
C LEU A 200 21.62 -3.93 9.70
N GLY A 201 21.68 -5.26 9.70
CA GLY A 201 22.90 -6.00 9.42
C GLY A 201 23.46 -5.71 8.01
N GLU A 202 24.75 -6.01 7.82
CA GLU A 202 25.38 -5.98 6.49
C GLU A 202 25.43 -4.60 5.80
N CYS A 203 25.81 -3.53 6.52
CA CYS A 203 26.13 -2.20 5.95
C CYS A 203 24.96 -1.48 5.25
N GLY A 204 23.73 -1.68 5.74
CA GLY A 204 22.53 -1.03 5.20
C GLY A 204 21.63 -1.91 4.34
N LEU A 205 21.96 -3.19 4.19
CA LEU A 205 21.15 -4.14 3.42
C LEU A 205 19.95 -4.64 4.23
N ILE A 206 18.85 -4.89 3.53
CA ILE A 206 17.58 -5.29 4.10
C ILE A 206 17.27 -6.71 3.62
N SER A 207 17.27 -7.66 4.55
CA SER A 207 16.88 -9.05 4.29
C SER A 207 15.36 -9.18 4.13
N PHE A 208 14.88 -10.37 3.76
CA PHE A 208 13.44 -10.62 3.67
C PHE A 208 12.74 -10.50 5.04
N SER A 209 13.36 -10.98 6.12
CA SER A 209 12.79 -10.88 7.47
C SER A 209 12.74 -9.42 7.95
N ASP A 210 13.79 -8.64 7.65
CA ASP A 210 13.83 -7.20 7.91
C ASP A 210 12.73 -6.47 7.14
N TYR A 211 12.56 -6.78 5.86
CA TYR A 211 11.50 -6.17 5.04
C TYR A 211 10.12 -6.36 5.67
N ILE A 212 9.80 -7.57 6.13
CA ILE A 212 8.52 -7.85 6.80
C ILE A 212 8.41 -7.06 8.11
N PHE A 213 9.45 -7.08 8.94
CA PHE A 213 9.47 -6.35 10.21
C PHE A 213 9.28 -4.84 10.01
N LEU A 214 10.10 -4.21 9.17
CA LEU A 214 10.05 -2.77 8.88
C LEU A 214 8.68 -2.36 8.32
N THR A 215 8.12 -3.17 7.42
CA THR A 215 6.79 -2.90 6.86
C THR A 215 5.70 -2.99 7.94
N THR A 216 5.78 -3.97 8.84
CA THR A 216 4.87 -4.10 9.97
C THR A 216 4.98 -2.89 10.91
N VAL A 217 6.19 -2.46 11.25
CA VAL A 217 6.43 -1.28 12.10
C VAL A 217 5.92 0.00 11.44
N LEU A 218 6.12 0.16 10.13
CA LEU A 218 5.70 1.34 9.38
C LEU A 218 4.18 1.45 9.21
N SER A 219 3.47 0.31 9.15
CA SER A 219 2.02 0.25 8.93
C SER A 219 1.18 0.22 10.20
N THR A 220 1.81 0.09 11.37
CA THR A 220 1.11 -0.06 12.65
C THR A 220 1.13 1.25 13.44
N PRO A 221 -0.02 1.77 13.90
CA PRO A 221 -0.07 2.96 14.75
C PRO A 221 0.67 2.77 16.09
N GLN A 222 1.24 3.85 16.63
CA GLN A 222 1.95 3.83 17.92
C GLN A 222 1.11 3.23 19.05
N ARG A 223 -0.18 3.56 19.09
CA ARG A 223 -1.11 3.08 20.11
C ARG A 223 -1.21 1.56 20.17
N ASN A 224 -1.13 0.87 19.03
CA ASN A 224 -1.20 -0.59 19.00
C ASN A 224 0.05 -1.22 19.64
N PHE A 225 1.22 -0.60 19.46
CA PHE A 225 2.45 -1.03 20.13
C PHE A 225 2.42 -0.75 21.63
N GLU A 226 1.91 0.41 22.06
CA GLU A 226 1.73 0.69 23.49
C GLU A 226 0.84 -0.35 24.18
N ILE A 227 -0.27 -0.72 23.55
CA ILE A 227 -1.18 -1.74 24.08
C ILE A 227 -0.49 -3.11 24.08
N ALA A 228 0.17 -3.48 22.99
CA ALA A 228 0.83 -4.78 22.88
C ALA A 228 1.95 -4.92 23.93
N PHE A 229 2.83 -3.93 24.08
CA PHE A 229 3.87 -3.95 25.10
C PHE A 229 3.28 -4.09 26.51
N LYS A 230 2.20 -3.36 26.83
CA LYS A 230 1.53 -3.46 28.14
C LYS A 230 0.79 -4.78 28.37
N MET A 231 0.36 -5.47 27.31
CA MET A 231 -0.36 -6.74 27.41
C MET A 231 0.57 -7.95 27.49
N PHE A 232 1.77 -7.85 26.90
CA PHE A 232 2.76 -8.93 26.81
C PHE A 232 3.93 -8.78 27.79
N ASP A 233 4.03 -7.66 28.49
CA ASP A 233 4.86 -7.48 29.68
C ASP A 233 4.27 -8.31 30.84
N LEU A 234 4.73 -9.56 30.97
CA LEU A 234 4.16 -10.55 31.91
C LEU A 234 4.51 -10.23 33.38
N ASN A 235 5.63 -9.55 33.60
CA ASN A 235 6.15 -9.15 34.89
C ASN A 235 5.72 -7.73 35.31
N GLY A 236 5.13 -6.95 34.40
CA GLY A 236 4.58 -5.62 34.65
C GLY A 236 5.63 -4.55 34.93
N ASP A 237 6.88 -4.76 34.48
CA ASP A 237 7.99 -3.82 34.74
C ASP A 237 8.13 -2.74 33.66
N GLY A 238 7.27 -2.76 32.63
CA GLY A 238 7.25 -1.82 31.53
C GLY A 238 8.30 -2.10 30.45
N GLU A 239 8.98 -3.24 30.54
CA GLU A 239 10.02 -3.68 29.61
C GLU A 239 9.67 -5.05 29.03
N VAL A 240 10.10 -5.31 27.80
CA VAL A 240 9.77 -6.54 27.06
C VAL A 240 11.08 -7.25 26.72
N ASP A 241 11.18 -8.55 27.04
CA ASP A 241 12.33 -9.36 26.65
C ASP A 241 12.25 -9.85 25.19
N MET A 242 13.24 -10.62 24.74
CA MET A 242 13.28 -11.10 23.36
C MET A 242 12.11 -12.03 23.02
N GLU A 243 11.73 -12.92 23.93
CA GLU A 243 10.69 -13.93 23.71
C GLU A 243 9.31 -13.29 23.69
N GLU A 244 9.05 -12.36 24.61
CA GLU A 244 7.83 -11.54 24.65
C GLU A 244 7.74 -10.64 23.41
N PHE A 245 8.87 -10.07 22.95
CA PHE A 245 8.88 -9.23 21.76
C PHE A 245 8.57 -10.02 20.48
N GLU A 246 9.02 -11.27 20.37
CA GLU A 246 8.64 -12.16 19.26
C GLU A 246 7.12 -12.41 19.23
N GLN A 247 6.48 -12.53 20.40
CA GLN A 247 5.02 -12.65 20.50
C GLN A 247 4.33 -11.37 20.04
N VAL A 248 4.78 -10.20 20.52
CA VAL A 248 4.28 -8.88 20.08
C VAL A 248 4.38 -8.75 18.57
N GLN A 249 5.55 -9.05 18.00
CA GLN A 249 5.78 -8.98 16.56
C GLN A 249 4.85 -9.93 15.80
N SER A 250 4.69 -11.16 16.27
CA SER A 250 3.82 -12.17 15.64
C SER A 250 2.36 -11.71 15.60
N ILE A 251 1.85 -11.17 16.71
CA ILE A 251 0.47 -10.72 16.83
C ILE A 251 0.21 -9.49 15.96
N ILE A 252 1.07 -8.47 16.06
CA ILE A 252 0.91 -7.26 15.24
C ILE A 252 1.03 -7.61 13.76
N ARG A 253 1.99 -8.45 13.37
CA ARG A 253 2.13 -8.94 11.99
C ARG A 253 0.85 -9.62 11.51
N SER A 254 0.22 -10.47 12.33
CA SER A 254 -1.04 -11.15 11.99
C SER A 254 -2.22 -10.20 11.74
N GLN A 255 -2.17 -8.96 12.26
CA GLN A 255 -3.18 -7.93 12.02
C GLN A 255 -2.89 -7.11 10.75
N THR A 256 -1.65 -7.06 10.29
CA THR A 256 -1.29 -6.31 9.08
C THR A 256 -1.67 -7.04 7.79
N SER A 257 -1.97 -6.28 6.74
CA SER A 257 -2.26 -6.85 5.41
C SER A 257 -1.10 -7.65 4.81
N MET A 258 0.14 -7.28 5.17
CA MET A 258 1.36 -7.95 4.70
C MET A 258 1.57 -9.27 5.44
N GLY A 259 1.40 -9.30 6.76
CA GLY A 259 1.56 -10.51 7.55
C GLY A 259 0.49 -11.56 7.26
N MET A 260 -0.79 -11.18 7.11
CA MET A 260 -1.87 -12.14 6.76
C MET A 260 -1.68 -12.81 5.39
N ARG A 261 -1.02 -12.12 4.45
CA ARG A 261 -0.72 -12.67 3.11
C ARG A 261 0.60 -13.41 3.04
N HIS A 262 1.45 -13.26 4.05
CA HIS A 262 2.72 -13.96 4.10
C HIS A 262 2.48 -15.45 4.31
N ARG A 263 3.18 -16.26 3.54
CA ARG A 263 3.33 -17.71 3.76
C ARG A 263 4.78 -18.04 3.49
N ASP A 264 5.38 -18.79 4.40
CA ASP A 264 6.75 -19.23 4.25
C ASP A 264 6.89 -20.06 2.98
N ARG A 265 7.85 -19.68 2.15
CA ARG A 265 8.14 -20.36 0.89
C ARG A 265 9.58 -20.85 0.94
N PRO A 266 9.85 -22.06 1.45
CA PRO A 266 11.22 -22.57 1.57
C PRO A 266 11.93 -22.68 0.22
N THR A 267 11.18 -22.90 -0.88
CA THR A 267 11.71 -22.94 -2.24
C THR A 267 12.41 -21.65 -2.68
N THR A 268 12.05 -20.50 -2.09
CA THR A 268 12.67 -19.21 -2.42
C THR A 268 13.70 -18.75 -1.39
N GLY A 269 13.92 -19.52 -0.31
CA GLY A 269 14.75 -19.10 0.83
C GLY A 269 14.09 -18.05 1.73
N ASN A 270 13.02 -17.40 1.27
CA ASN A 270 12.29 -16.34 1.97
C ASN A 270 11.35 -16.93 3.02
N THR A 271 11.92 -17.45 4.10
CA THR A 271 11.19 -17.96 5.26
C THR A 271 11.38 -17.04 6.45
N LEU A 272 10.34 -16.90 7.27
CA LEU A 272 10.42 -16.17 8.53
C LEU A 272 10.82 -17.09 9.69
N LYS A 273 11.55 -18.17 9.40
CA LYS A 273 11.91 -19.20 10.38
C LYS A 273 13.10 -18.69 11.23
N SER A 274 12.78 -18.38 12.48
CA SER A 274 13.67 -18.09 13.62
C SER A 274 14.27 -16.68 13.66
N GLY A 275 13.80 -15.89 14.64
CA GLY A 275 14.41 -14.63 15.08
C GLY A 275 14.07 -13.39 14.25
N LEU A 276 13.96 -12.25 14.92
CA LEU A 276 14.31 -10.96 14.30
C LEU A 276 15.71 -11.10 13.66
N CYS A 277 16.03 -10.28 12.66
CA CYS A 277 17.40 -10.24 12.12
C CYS A 277 18.42 -10.11 13.26
N SER A 278 19.52 -10.86 13.18
CA SER A 278 20.57 -10.87 14.19
C SER A 278 21.10 -9.46 14.53
N ALA A 279 21.03 -8.52 13.60
CA ALA A 279 21.41 -7.13 13.83
C ALA A 279 20.35 -6.32 14.59
N LEU A 280 19.06 -6.54 14.30
CA LEU A 280 17.98 -5.86 15.03
C LEU A 280 17.81 -6.42 16.44
N THR A 281 17.96 -7.73 16.62
CA THR A 281 17.95 -8.31 17.97
C THR A 281 19.08 -7.76 18.82
N THR A 282 20.29 -7.67 18.27
CA THR A 282 21.43 -7.08 18.98
C THR A 282 21.28 -5.58 19.22
N TYR A 283 20.62 -4.84 18.31
CA TYR A 283 20.30 -3.42 18.51
C TYR A 283 19.31 -3.21 19.68
N PHE A 284 18.29 -4.07 19.82
CA PHE A 284 17.29 -3.92 20.89
C PHE A 284 17.70 -4.56 22.22
N PHE A 285 18.37 -5.71 22.19
CA PHE A 285 18.62 -6.56 23.37
C PHE A 285 20.10 -6.71 23.71
N GLY A 286 21.00 -6.05 22.98
CA GLY A 286 22.45 -6.15 23.17
C GLY A 286 23.06 -7.41 22.57
N ALA A 287 24.39 -7.49 22.59
CA ALA A 287 25.15 -8.63 22.04
C ALA A 287 24.91 -9.94 22.79
N ASP A 288 24.51 -9.85 24.06
CA ASP A 288 24.20 -11.00 24.92
C ASP A 288 22.73 -11.43 24.84
N LEU A 289 21.87 -10.69 24.12
CA LEU A 289 20.44 -10.93 23.93
C LEU A 289 19.63 -11.00 25.25
N LYS A 290 20.18 -10.45 26.34
CA LYS A 290 19.55 -10.44 27.67
C LYS A 290 19.04 -9.06 28.07
N GLY A 291 19.33 -8.04 27.27
CA GLY A 291 18.76 -6.72 27.45
C GLY A 291 17.23 -6.77 27.36
N LYS A 292 16.58 -5.76 27.92
CA LYS A 292 15.14 -5.58 27.83
C LYS A 292 14.82 -4.33 27.02
N LEU A 293 13.73 -4.37 26.27
CA LEU A 293 13.31 -3.29 25.39
C LEU A 293 12.16 -2.50 26.03
N THR A 294 12.39 -1.22 26.27
CA THR A 294 11.32 -0.32 26.73
C THR A 294 10.46 0.14 25.55
N ILE A 295 9.16 0.36 25.81
CA ILE A 295 8.24 0.91 24.80
C ILE A 295 8.72 2.27 24.27
N LYS A 296 9.33 3.11 25.13
CA LYS A 296 9.83 4.43 24.72
C LYS A 296 10.93 4.31 23.67
N ASN A 297 11.89 3.41 23.88
CA ASN A 297 12.97 3.19 22.92
C ASN A 297 12.45 2.60 21.61
N PHE A 298 11.43 1.74 21.68
CA PHE A 298 10.80 1.17 20.49
C PHE A 298 10.01 2.21 19.67
N LEU A 299 9.24 3.08 20.33
CA LEU A 299 8.53 4.18 19.66
C LEU A 299 9.49 5.19 19.04
N GLU A 300 10.64 5.42 19.69
CA GLU A 300 11.71 6.24 19.14
C GLU A 300 12.33 5.60 17.88
N PHE A 301 12.58 4.29 17.92
CA PHE A 301 12.99 3.53 16.73
C PHE A 301 11.97 3.68 15.58
N GLN A 302 10.67 3.52 15.87
CA GLN A 302 9.61 3.68 14.87
C GLN A 302 9.60 5.10 14.29
N ARG A 303 9.77 6.13 15.13
CA ARG A 303 9.83 7.54 14.72
C ARG A 303 11.02 7.79 13.79
N LYS A 304 12.20 7.29 14.15
CA LYS A 304 13.42 7.38 13.34
C LYS A 304 13.27 6.66 12.01
N LEU A 305 12.68 5.47 11.99
CA LEU A 305 12.39 4.74 10.75
C LEU A 305 11.44 5.52 9.82
N GLN A 306 10.36 6.09 10.36
CA GLN A 306 9.45 6.91 9.57
C GLN A 306 10.12 8.15 8.98
N HIS A 307 11.00 8.78 9.76
CA HIS A 307 11.78 9.94 9.33
C HIS A 307 12.76 9.57 8.21
N ASP A 308 13.53 8.49 8.37
CA ASP A 308 14.51 8.07 7.37
C ASP A 308 13.86 7.62 6.06
N VAL A 309 12.74 6.91 6.14
CA VAL A 309 11.92 6.58 4.95
C VAL A 309 11.43 7.85 4.26
N LEU A 310 10.96 8.85 5.01
CA LEU A 310 10.52 10.13 4.44
C LEU A 310 11.69 10.90 3.82
N LYS A 311 12.88 10.86 4.43
CA LYS A 311 14.11 11.47 3.89
C LYS A 311 14.53 10.83 2.58
N LEU A 312 14.51 9.50 2.50
CA LEU A 312 14.77 8.78 1.25
C LEU A 312 13.70 9.07 0.17
N GLU A 313 12.42 9.15 0.54
CA GLU A 313 11.36 9.58 -0.39
C GLU A 313 11.61 11.00 -0.93
N PHE A 314 12.10 11.92 -0.08
CA PHE A 314 12.44 13.29 -0.46
C PHE A 314 13.65 13.36 -1.38
N GLU A 315 14.75 12.70 -1.01
CA GLU A 315 16.02 12.70 -1.76
C GLU A 315 15.85 12.13 -3.16
N ARG A 316 14.95 11.14 -3.30
CA ARG A 316 14.63 10.51 -4.57
C ARG A 316 13.97 11.43 -5.60
N HIS A 317 13.48 12.59 -5.18
CA HIS A 317 13.00 13.62 -6.08
C HIS A 317 14.11 14.49 -6.69
N ASP A 318 15.38 14.19 -6.41
CA ASP A 318 16.57 14.92 -6.87
C ASP A 318 16.47 16.41 -6.45
N PRO A 319 16.45 16.72 -5.15
CA PRO A 319 16.31 18.10 -4.66
C PRO A 319 17.49 18.97 -5.14
N VAL A 320 17.19 20.13 -5.70
CA VAL A 320 18.21 21.12 -6.11
C VAL A 320 18.40 22.08 -4.95
N ASP A 321 19.63 22.25 -4.48
CA ASP A 321 19.96 23.05 -3.28
C ASP A 321 19.12 22.66 -2.03
N GLY A 322 18.82 21.36 -1.90
CA GLY A 322 18.00 20.84 -0.79
C GLY A 322 16.51 21.18 -0.89
N ARG A 323 16.03 21.61 -2.07
CA ARG A 323 14.64 21.98 -2.32
C ARG A 323 14.01 21.12 -3.40
N ILE A 324 12.78 20.66 -3.15
CA ILE A 324 11.95 19.99 -4.16
C ILE A 324 10.94 20.97 -4.76
N THR A 325 10.54 20.74 -6.00
CA THR A 325 9.49 21.54 -6.65
C THR A 325 8.12 21.29 -6.03
N GLU A 326 7.23 22.27 -6.08
CA GLU A 326 5.85 22.20 -5.58
C GLU A 326 5.07 21.05 -6.25
N ARG A 327 5.36 20.79 -7.53
CA ARG A 327 4.79 19.65 -8.25
C ARG A 327 5.27 18.31 -7.70
N GLN A 328 6.55 18.18 -7.37
CA GLN A 328 7.08 16.95 -6.78
C GLN A 328 6.46 16.73 -5.40
N PHE A 329 6.41 17.78 -4.57
CA PHE A 329 5.74 17.72 -3.27
C PHE A 329 4.26 17.32 -3.40
N GLY A 330 3.50 17.92 -4.31
CA GLY A 330 2.12 17.53 -4.56
C GLY A 330 1.97 16.09 -5.08
N GLY A 331 2.91 15.62 -5.92
CA GLY A 331 2.99 14.23 -6.34
C GLY A 331 3.24 13.28 -5.17
N MET A 332 4.14 13.65 -4.26
CA MET A 332 4.45 12.90 -3.05
C MET A 332 3.23 12.80 -2.13
N LEU A 333 2.54 13.91 -1.85
CA LEU A 333 1.30 13.90 -1.05
C LEU A 333 0.23 12.98 -1.64
N LEU A 334 0.09 12.99 -2.97
CA LEU A 334 -0.94 12.23 -3.67
C LEU A 334 -0.54 10.79 -4.01
N ALA A 335 0.71 10.37 -3.80
CA ALA A 335 1.21 9.07 -4.25
C ALA A 335 0.29 7.91 -3.80
N TYR A 336 -0.09 7.91 -2.52
CA TYR A 336 -0.88 6.84 -1.91
C TYR A 336 -2.38 7.06 -1.94
N SER A 337 -2.85 8.21 -2.45
CA SER A 337 -4.24 8.65 -2.36
C SER A 337 -5.23 7.77 -3.12
N GLY A 338 -4.77 6.91 -4.03
CA GLY A 338 -5.65 6.12 -4.90
C GLY A 338 -6.54 6.98 -5.79
N VAL A 339 -6.27 8.30 -5.85
CA VAL A 339 -7.00 9.27 -6.64
C VAL A 339 -6.85 8.92 -8.12
N GLN A 340 -7.94 9.08 -8.87
CA GLN A 340 -7.96 8.82 -10.30
C GLN A 340 -6.88 9.66 -11.00
N SER A 341 -6.14 9.02 -11.91
CA SER A 341 -5.03 9.64 -12.65
C SER A 341 -5.41 10.94 -13.34
N LYS A 342 -6.68 11.10 -13.76
CA LYS A 342 -7.22 12.32 -14.35
C LYS A 342 -7.24 13.49 -13.36
N LYS A 343 -7.78 13.31 -12.15
CA LYS A 343 -7.85 14.35 -11.11
C LYS A 343 -6.44 14.72 -10.63
N LEU A 344 -5.58 13.71 -10.45
CA LEU A 344 -4.17 13.91 -10.10
C LEU A 344 -3.43 14.76 -11.16
N THR A 345 -3.64 14.47 -12.45
CA THR A 345 -3.02 15.24 -13.53
C THR A 345 -3.55 16.68 -13.59
N ALA A 346 -4.84 16.89 -13.29
CA ALA A 346 -5.43 18.23 -13.22
C ALA A 346 -4.83 19.05 -12.06
N MET A 347 -4.79 18.49 -10.85
CA MET A 347 -4.19 19.13 -9.66
C MET A 347 -2.71 19.47 -9.89
N GLN A 348 -1.94 18.57 -10.51
CA GLN A 348 -0.54 18.84 -10.86
C GLN A 348 -0.35 19.90 -11.96
N ARG A 349 -1.34 20.09 -12.85
CA ARG A 349 -1.32 21.16 -13.85
C ARG A 349 -1.65 22.51 -13.22
N GLN A 350 -2.58 22.53 -12.26
CA GLN A 350 -2.94 23.72 -11.49
C GLN A 350 -1.75 24.24 -10.68
N LEU A 351 -1.01 23.35 -10.02
CA LEU A 351 0.23 23.71 -9.32
C LEU A 351 1.27 24.35 -10.26
N LYS A 352 1.51 23.75 -11.43
CA LYS A 352 2.42 24.31 -12.42
C LYS A 352 1.99 25.69 -12.94
N LYS A 353 0.69 25.99 -12.94
CA LYS A 353 0.15 27.27 -13.38
C LYS A 353 0.29 28.34 -12.29
N HIS A 354 0.03 27.96 -11.03
CA HIS A 354 0.13 28.85 -9.88
C HIS A 354 1.58 29.17 -9.51
N PHE A 355 2.48 28.19 -9.56
CA PHE A 355 3.87 28.32 -9.19
C PHE A 355 4.78 28.16 -10.41
N LYS A 356 4.91 29.25 -11.20
CA LYS A 356 5.79 29.28 -12.39
C LYS A 356 7.26 29.46 -12.03
N GLU A 357 7.54 30.30 -11.03
CA GLU A 357 8.83 30.46 -10.36
C GLU A 357 8.64 30.08 -8.89
N GLY A 358 8.63 28.76 -8.64
CA GLY A 358 8.45 28.21 -7.31
C GLY A 358 9.68 28.41 -6.44
N LYS A 359 9.48 28.75 -5.16
CA LYS A 359 10.56 28.85 -4.16
C LYS A 359 11.13 27.48 -3.80
N GLY A 360 10.41 26.40 -4.15
CA GLY A 360 10.71 25.04 -3.73
C GLY A 360 10.48 24.84 -2.23
N LEU A 361 10.34 23.59 -1.81
CA LEU A 361 10.14 23.21 -0.42
C LEU A 361 11.38 22.51 0.12
N THR A 362 11.80 22.91 1.32
CA THR A 362 12.89 22.27 2.05
C THR A 362 12.42 20.98 2.73
N PHE A 363 13.36 20.10 3.08
CA PHE A 363 13.03 18.87 3.81
C PHE A 363 12.34 19.15 5.16
N GLN A 364 12.78 20.19 5.89
CA GLN A 364 12.20 20.55 7.19
C GLN A 364 10.73 20.99 7.07
N GLU A 365 10.38 21.75 6.02
CA GLU A 365 8.98 22.13 5.77
C GLU A 365 8.10 20.91 5.47
N VAL A 366 8.62 19.98 4.68
CA VAL A 366 7.95 18.71 4.38
C VAL A 366 7.78 17.89 5.66
N GLU A 367 8.84 17.73 6.46
CA GLU A 367 8.80 16.98 7.71
C GLU A 367 7.78 17.55 8.71
N ASN A 368 7.75 18.88 8.87
CA ASN A 368 6.78 19.57 9.70
C ASN A 368 5.35 19.26 9.23
N PHE A 369 5.10 19.31 7.92
CA PHE A 369 3.80 18.95 7.37
C PHE A 369 3.43 17.49 7.65
N PHE A 370 4.36 16.55 7.48
CA PHE A 370 4.10 15.15 7.81
C PHE A 370 3.90 14.90 9.30
N THR A 371 4.54 15.69 10.17
CA THR A 371 4.31 15.66 11.61
C THR A 371 2.91 16.15 11.95
N PHE A 372 2.43 17.20 11.28
CA PHE A 372 1.03 17.63 11.34
C PHE A 372 0.07 16.50 10.92
N LEU A 373 0.37 15.77 9.84
CA LEU A 373 -0.45 14.64 9.38
C LEU A 373 -0.50 13.46 10.37
N LYS A 374 0.48 13.28 11.26
CA LYS A 374 0.42 12.22 12.29
C LYS A 374 -0.77 12.42 13.23
N ASN A 375 -1.18 13.67 13.45
CA ASN A 375 -2.32 14.05 14.29
C ASN A 375 -3.58 14.33 13.47
N ILE A 376 -3.70 13.76 12.26
CA ILE A 376 -4.82 14.05 11.34
C ILE A 376 -6.20 13.72 11.90
N ASN A 377 -6.31 12.76 12.83
CA ASN A 377 -7.57 12.41 13.47
C ASN A 377 -8.08 13.54 14.40
N ASP A 378 -7.17 14.18 15.11
CA ASP A 378 -7.50 15.31 15.99
C ASP A 378 -7.75 16.58 15.16
N VAL A 379 -6.97 16.76 14.09
CA VAL A 379 -7.17 17.83 13.10
C VAL A 379 -8.53 17.72 12.40
N ASP A 380 -8.96 16.52 12.01
CA ASP A 380 -10.28 16.26 11.42
C ASP A 380 -11.41 16.75 12.36
N THR A 381 -11.28 16.46 13.65
CA THR A 381 -12.21 16.91 14.68
C THR A 381 -12.20 18.44 14.81
N ALA A 382 -11.00 19.05 14.86
CA ALA A 382 -10.87 20.50 14.95
C ALA A 382 -11.43 21.24 13.73
N LEU A 383 -11.09 20.79 12.51
CA LEU A 383 -11.62 21.36 11.26
C LEU A 383 -13.14 21.19 11.16
N SER A 384 -13.68 20.08 11.68
CA SER A 384 -15.12 19.88 11.77
C SER A 384 -15.79 20.89 12.71
N PHE A 385 -15.14 21.28 13.81
CA PHE A 385 -15.65 22.34 14.69
C PHE A 385 -15.71 23.70 13.99
N TYR A 386 -14.67 24.08 13.24
CA TYR A 386 -14.69 25.31 12.44
C TYR A 386 -15.82 25.30 11.40
N HIS A 387 -15.99 24.19 10.69
CA HIS A 387 -17.07 24.04 9.72
C HIS A 387 -18.47 24.11 10.37
N MET A 388 -18.67 23.48 11.54
CA MET A 388 -19.93 23.57 12.28
C MET A 388 -20.21 24.96 12.85
N ALA A 389 -19.16 25.72 13.16
CA ALA A 389 -19.26 27.12 13.58
C ALA A 389 -19.51 28.10 12.42
N GLY A 390 -19.55 27.62 11.17
CA GLY A 390 -19.73 28.44 9.99
C GLY A 390 -18.51 29.28 9.60
N ALA A 391 -17.32 28.94 10.12
CA ALA A 391 -16.07 29.57 9.73
C ALA A 391 -15.53 28.93 8.44
N SER A 392 -15.04 29.76 7.51
CA SER A 392 -14.38 29.30 6.29
C SER A 392 -13.04 28.64 6.62
N LEU A 393 -12.76 27.50 5.99
CA LEU A 393 -11.49 26.78 6.14
C LEU A 393 -10.42 27.40 5.23
N ASP A 394 -9.88 28.53 5.66
CA ASP A 394 -8.83 29.28 4.98
C ASP A 394 -7.40 28.88 5.44
N LYS A 395 -6.38 29.50 4.84
CA LYS A 395 -4.97 29.20 5.14
C LYS A 395 -4.62 29.55 6.60
N VAL A 396 -5.17 30.64 7.12
CA VAL A 396 -4.89 31.13 8.48
C VAL A 396 -5.46 30.18 9.52
N THR A 397 -6.70 29.72 9.33
CA THR A 397 -7.30 28.71 10.21
C THR A 397 -6.52 27.39 10.17
N MET A 398 -6.06 26.94 9.00
CA MET A 398 -5.23 25.73 8.91
C MET A 398 -3.92 25.85 9.70
N GLN A 399 -3.22 26.98 9.61
CA GLN A 399 -2.02 27.23 10.41
C GLN A 399 -2.32 27.30 11.90
N GLN A 400 -3.44 27.91 12.28
CA GLN A 400 -3.87 27.98 13.67
C GLN A 400 -4.17 26.59 14.23
N VAL A 401 -4.86 25.74 13.46
CA VAL A 401 -5.12 24.34 13.84
C VAL A 401 -3.82 23.56 13.95
N ALA A 402 -2.87 23.74 13.03
CA ALA A 402 -1.58 23.08 13.09
C ALA A 402 -0.78 23.47 14.35
N ARG A 403 -0.76 24.75 14.71
CA ARG A 403 -0.07 25.24 15.92
C ARG A 403 -0.74 24.78 17.22
N THR A 404 -2.07 24.78 17.27
CA THR A 404 -2.82 24.45 18.49
C THR A 404 -2.95 22.95 18.73
N VAL A 405 -3.28 22.17 17.70
CA VAL A 405 -3.56 20.74 17.81
C VAL A 405 -2.28 19.93 17.63
N ALA A 406 -1.53 20.17 16.55
CA ALA A 406 -0.35 19.39 16.24
C ALA A 406 0.94 19.94 16.88
N LYS A 407 0.93 21.17 17.41
CA LYS A 407 2.10 21.88 17.96
C LYS A 407 3.23 22.01 16.95
N VAL A 408 2.88 22.21 15.68
CA VAL A 408 3.83 22.40 14.59
C VAL A 408 3.51 23.69 13.85
N GLU A 409 4.55 24.43 13.49
CA GLU A 409 4.42 25.60 12.61
C GLU A 409 4.52 25.17 11.14
N LEU A 410 3.51 25.53 10.35
CA LEU A 410 3.49 25.33 8.90
C LEU A 410 3.86 26.65 8.22
N SER A 411 4.77 26.60 7.25
CA SER A 411 5.12 27.79 6.47
C SER A 411 3.96 28.18 5.55
N ASP A 412 3.83 29.49 5.26
CA ASP A 412 2.82 30.01 4.35
C ASP A 412 2.88 29.32 2.98
N HIS A 413 4.10 29.05 2.50
CA HIS A 413 4.32 28.37 1.21
C HIS A 413 3.79 26.93 1.20
N VAL A 414 3.96 26.16 2.29
CA VAL A 414 3.37 24.82 2.40
C VAL A 414 1.84 24.90 2.32
N CYS A 415 1.25 25.84 3.06
CA CYS A 415 -0.19 26.07 3.04
C CYS A 415 -0.67 26.46 1.64
N ASP A 416 0.05 27.34 0.94
CA ASP A 416 -0.27 27.75 -0.43
C ASP A 416 -0.31 26.56 -1.40
N VAL A 417 0.66 25.66 -1.30
CA VAL A 417 0.73 24.47 -2.16
C VAL A 417 -0.38 23.47 -1.84
N VAL A 418 -0.69 23.26 -0.56
CA VAL A 418 -1.77 22.37 -0.12
C VAL A 418 -3.13 22.90 -0.59
N PHE A 419 -3.40 24.19 -0.41
CA PHE A 419 -4.64 24.81 -0.89
C PHE A 419 -4.71 24.75 -2.41
N ALA A 420 -3.65 25.08 -3.13
CA ALA A 420 -3.63 24.98 -4.60
C ALA A 420 -3.83 23.54 -5.14
N LEU A 421 -3.59 22.52 -4.31
CA LEU A 421 -3.84 21.12 -4.66
C LEU A 421 -5.30 20.70 -4.44
N PHE A 422 -5.89 21.10 -3.30
CA PHE A 422 -7.17 20.56 -2.85
C PHE A 422 -8.34 21.54 -3.00
N ASP A 423 -8.08 22.83 -3.25
CA ASP A 423 -9.06 23.84 -3.68
C ASP A 423 -9.26 23.71 -5.20
N CYS A 424 -10.28 22.92 -5.58
CA CYS A 424 -10.58 22.62 -6.98
C CYS A 424 -11.37 23.74 -7.67
N ASP A 425 -12.09 24.57 -6.93
CA ASP A 425 -12.94 25.65 -7.42
C ASP A 425 -12.29 27.04 -7.30
N GLY A 426 -11.14 27.14 -6.64
CA GLY A 426 -10.36 28.37 -6.49
C GLY A 426 -11.03 29.39 -5.58
N ASN A 427 -11.92 28.93 -4.70
CA ASN A 427 -12.70 29.78 -3.80
C ASN A 427 -11.91 30.13 -2.52
N GLY A 428 -10.71 29.56 -2.33
CA GLY A 428 -9.87 29.74 -1.15
C GLY A 428 -10.26 28.86 0.04
N GLU A 429 -11.20 27.92 -0.13
CA GLU A 429 -11.73 27.04 0.90
C GLU A 429 -11.39 25.57 0.62
N LEU A 430 -10.98 24.87 1.67
CA LEU A 430 -10.64 23.46 1.58
C LEU A 430 -11.85 22.56 1.84
N SER A 431 -12.11 21.60 0.95
CA SER A 431 -13.04 20.51 1.26
C SER A 431 -12.47 19.60 2.34
N ASN A 432 -12.89 19.80 3.60
CA ASN A 432 -12.43 19.03 4.76
C ASN A 432 -12.46 17.51 4.50
N LYS A 433 -13.61 17.00 4.02
CA LYS A 433 -13.79 15.56 3.77
C LYS A 433 -12.81 15.01 2.74
N GLU A 434 -12.57 15.74 1.65
CA GLU A 434 -11.64 15.29 0.61
C GLU A 434 -10.20 15.33 1.12
N PHE A 435 -9.79 16.43 1.74
CA PHE A 435 -8.45 16.59 2.28
C PHE A 435 -8.13 15.51 3.32
N VAL A 436 -8.97 15.37 4.35
CA VAL A 436 -8.75 14.41 5.43
C VAL A 436 -8.73 12.97 4.91
N SER A 437 -9.62 12.62 3.98
CA SER A 437 -9.65 11.27 3.41
C SER A 437 -8.35 10.94 2.67
N ILE A 438 -7.85 11.85 1.85
CA ILE A 438 -6.60 11.67 1.10
C ILE A 438 -5.40 11.64 2.05
N MET A 439 -5.37 12.50 3.06
CA MET A 439 -4.30 12.57 4.05
C MET A 439 -4.25 11.34 4.95
N LYS A 440 -5.39 10.80 5.40
CA LYS A 440 -5.44 9.53 6.16
C LYS A 440 -4.86 8.38 5.34
N GLN A 441 -5.21 8.28 4.06
CA GLN A 441 -4.67 7.24 3.18
C GLN A 441 -3.17 7.41 2.92
N ARG A 442 -2.68 8.66 2.82
CA ARG A 442 -1.25 8.97 2.70
C ARG A 442 -0.48 8.60 3.97
N LEU A 443 -1.01 8.91 5.14
CA LEU A 443 -0.39 8.59 6.43
C LEU A 443 -0.17 7.07 6.58
N MET A 444 -1.16 6.27 6.20
CA MET A 444 -1.11 4.80 6.28
C MET A 444 -0.40 4.14 5.08
N ARG A 445 0.11 4.94 4.12
CA ARG A 445 0.83 4.47 2.92
C ARG A 445 0.09 3.41 2.10
N GLY A 446 -1.24 3.34 2.21
CA GLY A 446 -2.06 2.29 1.60
C GLY A 446 -1.77 0.85 2.06
N LEU A 447 -0.94 0.67 3.11
CA LEU A 447 -0.57 -0.65 3.64
C LEU A 447 -1.70 -1.29 4.47
N GLU A 448 -2.67 -0.49 4.91
CA GLU A 448 -3.90 -0.94 5.58
C GLU A 448 -4.86 -1.70 4.66
N LYS A 449 -4.77 -1.48 3.34
CA LYS A 449 -5.73 -2.08 2.40
C LYS A 449 -5.56 -3.59 2.39
N PRO A 450 -6.66 -4.35 2.51
CA PRO A 450 -6.58 -5.79 2.44
C PRO A 450 -6.08 -6.19 1.06
N LYS A 451 -5.03 -7.00 1.02
CA LYS A 451 -4.47 -7.52 -0.22
C LYS A 451 -5.27 -8.72 -0.76
N ASP A 452 -6.41 -9.02 -0.15
CA ASP A 452 -7.30 -10.12 -0.52
C ASP A 452 -8.59 -9.68 -1.17
N MET A 453 -9.13 -10.58 -2.00
CA MET A 453 -10.37 -10.39 -2.77
C MET A 453 -11.56 -10.11 -1.87
N GLY A 454 -11.45 -10.34 -0.55
CA GLY A 454 -12.48 -9.98 0.43
C GLY A 454 -13.73 -10.86 0.37
N PHE A 455 -13.84 -11.74 -0.62
CA PHE A 455 -14.98 -12.63 -0.82
C PHE A 455 -15.29 -13.50 0.40
N THR A 456 -14.27 -14.11 1.03
CA THR A 456 -14.44 -14.91 2.25
C THR A 456 -14.99 -14.09 3.41
N ARG A 457 -14.48 -12.87 3.61
CA ARG A 457 -14.98 -11.93 4.63
C ARG A 457 -16.42 -11.50 4.34
N LEU A 458 -16.74 -11.22 3.07
CA LEU A 458 -18.09 -10.86 2.66
C LEU A 458 -19.08 -12.01 2.91
N MET A 459 -18.74 -13.23 2.47
CA MET A 459 -19.58 -14.41 2.67
C MET A 459 -19.81 -14.70 4.15
N GLN A 460 -18.78 -14.56 4.98
CA GLN A 460 -18.90 -14.77 6.42
C GLN A 460 -19.71 -13.67 7.11
N ALA A 461 -19.59 -12.41 6.68
CA ALA A 461 -20.42 -11.32 7.15
C ALA A 461 -21.90 -11.53 6.75
N MET A 462 -22.16 -11.91 5.50
CA MET A 462 -23.50 -12.25 5.03
C MET A 462 -24.10 -13.41 5.82
N TRP A 463 -23.32 -14.46 6.10
CA TRP A 463 -23.76 -15.59 6.91
C TRP A 463 -24.11 -15.17 8.35
N LYS A 464 -23.28 -14.35 8.99
CA LYS A 464 -23.55 -13.82 10.33
C LYS A 464 -24.82 -12.97 10.37
N CYS A 465 -24.99 -12.06 9.41
CA CYS A 465 -26.19 -11.23 9.32
C CYS A 465 -27.44 -12.09 9.07
N ALA A 466 -27.34 -13.08 8.18
CA ALA A 466 -28.43 -14.01 7.92
C ALA A 466 -28.80 -14.81 9.19
N GLN A 467 -27.80 -15.26 9.95
CA GLN A 467 -28.01 -15.94 11.22
C GLN A 467 -28.71 -15.03 12.24
N GLU A 468 -28.27 -13.77 12.38
CA GLU A 468 -28.87 -12.79 13.29
C GLU A 468 -30.33 -12.50 12.92
N THR A 469 -30.61 -12.27 11.63
CA THR A 469 -31.99 -12.10 11.16
C THR A 469 -32.84 -13.35 11.42
N ALA A 470 -32.29 -14.56 11.26
CA ALA A 470 -33.00 -15.79 11.56
C ALA A 470 -33.32 -15.95 13.06
N TRP A 471 -32.44 -15.48 13.95
CA TRP A 471 -32.70 -15.42 15.39
C TRP A 471 -33.79 -14.40 15.73
N ASP A 472 -33.79 -13.23 15.10
CA ASP A 472 -34.83 -12.21 15.28
C ASP A 472 -36.21 -12.71 14.82
N PHE A 473 -36.27 -13.52 13.76
CA PHE A 473 -37.52 -14.18 13.33
C PHE A 473 -37.95 -15.33 14.26
N ALA A 474 -37.00 -16.01 14.90
CA ALA A 474 -37.27 -17.15 15.78
C ALA A 474 -37.68 -16.74 17.21
N LEU A 475 -37.28 -15.55 17.67
CA LEU A 475 -37.63 -14.98 18.97
C LEU A 475 -38.41 -13.68 18.77
N PRO A 476 -39.73 -13.73 18.51
CA PRO A 476 -40.54 -12.52 18.50
C PRO A 476 -40.40 -11.82 19.85
N LYS A 477 -39.96 -10.56 19.84
CA LYS A 477 -39.90 -9.70 21.04
C LYS A 477 -41.30 -9.72 21.69
N GLN A 478 -41.40 -10.32 22.88
CA GLN A 478 -42.62 -10.34 23.69
C GLN A 478 -42.97 -8.95 24.21
#